data_AF-A0A3R7IPN2-F1
#
_entry.id   AF-A0A3R7IPN2-F1
#
_cell.length_a   1.000
_cell.length_b   1.000
_cell.length_c   1.000
_cell.angle_alpha   90.00
_cell.angle_beta   90.00
_cell.angle_gamma   90.00
#
_symmetry.space_group_name_H-M   'P 1'
#
loop_
_entity.id
_entity.type
_entity.pdbx_description
1 polymer ?
#
loop_
_entity_poly.entity_id
_entity_poly.type
_entity_poly.pdbx_seq_one_letter_code
_entity_poly.pdbx_strand_id
1 'polypeptide(L)'
;MVKSYGTETVDLAREQDAFMGHPARETRSHTSKWLMVLSAVVGLAGLSYVATVHNSLAAQQEIIANMQQQLEAMHSAIVLDSETTWSSKKLFKKAKKFPSKFAVDYVTPLKTQDERGTCWDFATVAVLENSYRQQGIANGWLEKDEYMAISEQAYGAEIL
;
A
#
# COMPACT_ATOMS: atom_id res chain seq x y z
N MET A 1 -54.89 39.01 12.85
CA MET A 1 -55.11 38.61 14.26
C MET A 1 -55.21 37.09 14.30
N VAL A 2 -54.07 36.41 14.43
CA VAL A 2 -53.41 35.91 15.67
C VAL A 2 -54.11 34.65 16.20
N LYS A 3 -53.38 33.52 16.13
CA LYS A 3 -53.64 32.32 16.95
C LYS A 3 -52.36 32.04 17.74
N SER A 4 -52.54 31.98 19.06
CA SER A 4 -51.52 31.98 20.10
C SER A 4 -50.78 30.65 20.21
N TYR A 5 -49.48 30.70 20.47
CA TYR A 5 -48.62 29.57 20.84
C TYR A 5 -48.65 29.40 22.37
N GLY A 6 -48.93 28.18 22.84
CA GLY A 6 -48.87 27.80 24.25
C GLY A 6 -47.53 27.17 24.59
N THR A 7 -46.72 27.90 25.33
CA THR A 7 -45.63 27.45 26.21
C THR A 7 -46.22 26.90 27.52
N GLU A 8 -45.64 25.85 28.10
CA GLU A 8 -45.51 25.63 29.56
C GLU A 8 -44.71 24.33 29.81
N THR A 9 -43.42 24.46 30.16
CA THR A 9 -42.83 24.41 31.52
C THR A 9 -42.72 23.00 32.09
N VAL A 10 -41.49 22.50 32.10
CA VAL A 10 -41.07 21.27 32.79
C VAL A 10 -41.08 21.56 34.29
N ASP A 11 -41.96 20.88 35.04
CA ASP A 11 -42.03 21.02 36.48
C ASP A 11 -41.26 19.87 37.16
N LEU A 12 -40.20 20.25 37.89
CA LEU A 12 -39.33 19.36 38.66
C LEU A 12 -40.01 19.04 39.99
N ALA A 13 -40.66 17.88 40.08
CA ALA A 13 -41.17 17.39 41.35
C ALA A 13 -40.03 16.81 42.21
N ARG A 14 -39.85 17.51 43.33
CA ARG A 14 -38.81 17.45 44.36
C ARG A 14 -39.08 16.37 45.42
N GLU A 15 -38.00 15.86 45.97
CA GLU A 15 -37.87 14.86 47.04
C GLU A 15 -38.67 15.25 48.31
N GLN A 16 -39.96 14.88 48.42
CA GLN A 16 -40.72 14.97 49.68
C GLN A 16 -42.09 14.26 49.79
N ASP A 17 -42.49 13.38 48.87
CA ASP A 17 -43.69 12.52 49.04
C ASP A 17 -43.42 11.32 49.98
N ALA A 18 -42.90 11.68 51.14
CA ALA A 18 -42.50 10.84 52.25
C ALA A 18 -43.74 10.42 53.07
N PHE A 19 -43.94 9.10 53.14
CA PHE A 19 -44.61 8.36 54.22
C PHE A 19 -46.13 8.49 54.39
N MET A 20 -46.88 7.48 53.89
CA MET A 20 -47.78 6.62 54.69
C MET A 20 -47.84 5.21 54.05
N GLY A 21 -47.54 4.15 54.83
CA GLY A 21 -47.54 2.71 54.44
C GLY A 21 -48.95 2.13 54.18
N HIS A 22 -49.21 0.88 53.74
CA HIS A 22 -48.54 -0.46 53.70
C HIS A 22 -49.32 -1.32 52.65
N PRO A 23 -49.00 -2.61 52.30
CA PRO A 23 -48.07 -3.56 52.94
C PRO A 23 -47.00 -4.16 51.99
N ALA A 24 -46.06 -4.88 52.61
CA ALA A 24 -45.02 -5.65 51.95
C ALA A 24 -45.58 -6.67 50.96
N ARG A 25 -45.08 -6.63 49.73
CA ARG A 25 -45.18 -7.73 48.77
C ARG A 25 -43.77 -8.16 48.38
N GLU A 26 -43.21 -9.07 49.16
CA GLU A 26 -42.24 -10.01 48.61
C GLU A 26 -42.95 -10.82 47.52
N THR A 27 -42.42 -10.80 46.29
CA THR A 27 -42.34 -12.00 45.44
C THR A 27 -41.57 -11.73 44.15
N ARG A 28 -40.39 -12.36 44.11
CA ARG A 28 -39.79 -13.06 42.95
C ARG A 28 -39.47 -12.25 41.69
N SER A 29 -38.19 -11.94 41.58
CA SER A 29 -37.48 -11.86 40.29
C SER A 29 -37.79 -13.10 39.46
N HIS A 30 -38.64 -12.94 38.44
CA HIS A 30 -38.85 -13.93 37.39
C HIS A 30 -37.77 -13.72 36.33
N THR A 31 -36.53 -14.11 36.64
CA THR A 31 -35.53 -14.32 35.59
C THR A 31 -36.02 -15.47 34.72
N SER A 32 -36.27 -15.17 33.44
CA SER A 32 -36.74 -16.18 32.51
C SER A 32 -35.64 -17.23 32.34
N LYS A 33 -35.98 -18.52 32.54
CA LYS A 33 -35.04 -19.63 32.36
C LYS A 33 -34.37 -19.60 30.98
N TRP A 34 -35.07 -19.04 29.99
CA TRP A 34 -34.55 -18.77 28.64
C TRP A 34 -33.35 -17.82 28.62
N LEU A 35 -33.34 -16.76 29.43
CA LEU A 35 -32.23 -15.81 29.48
C LEU A 35 -30.95 -16.46 30.07
N MET A 36 -31.12 -17.34 31.07
CA MET A 36 -30.02 -18.11 31.66
C MET A 36 -29.45 -19.15 30.69
N VAL A 37 -30.30 -19.78 29.87
CA VAL A 37 -29.86 -20.73 28.84
C VAL A 37 -29.11 -20.01 27.72
N LEU A 38 -29.61 -18.86 27.26
CA LEU A 38 -28.95 -18.08 26.21
C LEU A 38 -27.58 -17.56 26.66
N SER A 39 -27.46 -17.06 27.90
CA SER A 39 -26.17 -16.60 28.42
C SER A 39 -25.16 -17.74 28.59
N ALA A 40 -25.61 -18.91 29.05
CA ALA A 40 -24.75 -20.10 29.16
C ALA A 40 -24.24 -20.58 27.79
N VAL A 41 -25.09 -20.61 26.76
CA VAL A 41 -24.70 -21.02 25.40
C VAL A 41 -23.71 -20.04 24.78
N VAL A 42 -23.93 -18.73 24.90
CA VAL A 42 -22.99 -17.71 24.41
C VAL A 42 -21.65 -17.79 25.15
N GLY A 43 -21.67 -18.00 26.47
CA GLY A 43 -20.45 -18.18 27.26
C GLY A 43 -19.64 -19.41 26.85
N LEU A 44 -20.30 -20.55 26.63
CA LEU A 44 -19.64 -21.78 26.16
C LEU A 44 -19.06 -21.65 24.76
N ALA A 45 -19.79 -21.00 23.84
CA ALA A 45 -19.30 -20.72 22.50
C ALA A 45 -18.07 -19.78 22.52
N GLY A 46 -18.09 -18.73 23.35
CA GLY A 46 -16.97 -17.82 23.53
C GLY A 46 -15.71 -18.51 24.07
N LEU A 47 -15.85 -19.35 25.10
CA LEU A 47 -14.72 -20.11 25.66
C LEU A 47 -14.16 -21.14 24.68
N SER A 48 -15.02 -21.81 23.92
CA SER A 48 -14.60 -22.73 22.85
C SER A 48 -13.82 -22.01 21.76
N TYR A 49 -14.28 -20.83 21.33
CA TYR A 49 -13.57 -20.01 20.35
C TYR A 49 -12.19 -19.58 20.85
N VAL A 50 -12.09 -19.11 22.10
CA VAL A 50 -10.81 -18.71 22.70
C VAL A 50 -9.84 -19.90 22.79
N ALA A 51 -10.31 -21.09 23.17
CA ALA A 51 -9.48 -22.29 23.20
C ALA A 51 -8.95 -22.68 21.81
N THR A 52 -9.78 -22.56 20.77
CA THR A 52 -9.35 -22.85 19.39
C THR A 52 -8.31 -21.87 18.88
N VAL A 53 -8.46 -20.57 19.16
CA VAL A 53 -7.47 -19.55 18.77
C VAL A 53 -6.15 -19.75 19.53
N HIS A 54 -6.19 -20.11 20.82
CA HIS A 54 -4.99 -20.35 21.60
C HIS A 54 -4.20 -21.57 21.10
N ASN A 55 -4.89 -22.66 20.76
CA ASN A 55 -4.27 -23.84 20.14
C ASN A 55 -3.71 -23.51 18.74
N SER A 56 -4.39 -22.68 17.96
CA SER A 56 -3.91 -22.24 16.64
C SER A 56 -2.64 -21.39 16.75
N LEU A 57 -2.57 -20.46 17.71
CA LEU A 57 -1.40 -19.62 17.90
C LEU A 57 -0.19 -20.43 18.39
N ALA A 58 -0.40 -21.39 19.29
CA ALA A 58 0.66 -22.30 19.74
C ALA A 58 1.19 -23.18 18.59
N ALA A 59 0.31 -23.70 17.74
CA ALA A 59 0.70 -24.47 16.56
C ALA A 59 1.44 -23.63 15.50
N GLN A 60 1.17 -22.31 15.43
CA GLN A 60 1.85 -21.41 14.50
C GLN A 60 3.22 -20.93 14.98
N GLN A 61 3.60 -21.14 16.25
CA GLN A 61 4.92 -20.73 16.77
C GLN A 61 6.07 -21.47 16.07
N GLU A 62 5.89 -22.75 15.72
CA GLU A 62 6.90 -23.54 15.01
C GLU A 62 7.14 -23.01 13.60
N ILE A 63 6.08 -22.60 12.90
CA ILE A 63 6.16 -22.01 11.56
C ILE A 63 6.87 -20.66 11.62
N ILE A 64 6.53 -19.82 12.61
CA ILE A 64 7.17 -18.50 12.79
C ILE A 64 8.66 -18.68 13.11
N ALA A 65 9.02 -19.61 13.99
CA ALA A 65 10.42 -19.89 14.34
C ALA A 65 11.22 -20.37 13.12
N ASN A 66 10.64 -21.26 12.31
CA ASN A 66 11.27 -21.74 11.09
C ASN A 66 11.44 -20.62 10.05
N MET A 67 10.43 -19.77 9.87
CA MET A 67 10.51 -18.59 9.00
C MET A 67 11.59 -17.61 9.47
N GLN A 68 11.68 -17.36 10.77
CA GLN A 68 12.71 -16.50 11.36
C GLN A 68 14.11 -17.06 11.11
N GLN A 69 14.31 -18.37 11.32
CA GLN A 69 15.59 -19.03 11.07
C GLN A 69 15.96 -19.00 9.58
N GLN A 70 15.00 -19.19 8.68
CA GLN A 70 15.21 -19.08 7.24
C GLN A 70 15.61 -17.65 6.85
N LEU A 71 15.00 -16.63 7.47
CA LEU A 71 15.33 -15.23 7.23
C LEU A 71 16.73 -14.88 7.75
N GLU A 72 17.13 -15.39 8.92
CA GLU A 72 18.49 -15.20 9.47
C GLU A 72 19.56 -15.92 8.63
N ALA A 73 19.29 -17.15 8.18
CA ALA A 73 20.19 -17.88 7.29
C ALA A 73 20.36 -17.15 5.94
N MET A 74 19.27 -16.58 5.40
CA MET A 74 19.30 -15.76 4.20
C MET A 74 20.07 -14.45 4.41
N HIS A 75 19.89 -13.78 5.55
CA HIS A 75 20.64 -12.58 5.90
C HIS A 75 22.14 -12.88 6.05
N SER A 76 22.52 -14.00 6.66
CA SER A 76 23.93 -14.42 6.78
C SER A 76 24.57 -14.71 5.42
N ALA A 77 23.85 -15.39 4.52
CA ALA A 77 24.32 -15.64 3.16
C ALA A 77 24.50 -14.36 2.34
N ILE A 78 23.57 -13.39 2.48
CA ILE A 78 23.65 -12.08 1.83
C ILE A 78 24.83 -11.26 2.39
N VAL A 79 25.09 -11.31 3.70
CA VAL A 79 26.21 -10.58 4.30
C VAL A 79 27.56 -11.12 3.80
N LEU A 80 27.73 -12.43 3.68
CA LEU A 80 28.94 -13.03 3.10
C LEU A 80 29.11 -12.70 1.61
N ASP A 81 28.03 -12.64 0.85
CA ASP A 81 28.07 -12.17 -0.54
C ASP A 81 28.39 -10.68 -0.60
N SER A 82 27.92 -9.87 0.35
CA SER A 82 28.20 -8.43 0.42
C SER A 82 29.66 -8.12 0.75
N GLU A 83 30.34 -8.94 1.57
CA GLU A 83 31.78 -8.78 1.83
C GLU A 83 32.66 -9.25 0.67
N THR A 84 32.15 -10.18 -0.16
CA THR A 84 32.85 -10.64 -1.38
C THR A 84 32.55 -9.72 -2.58
N THR A 85 31.42 -9.01 -2.58
CA THR A 85 30.99 -8.14 -3.70
C THR A 85 31.23 -6.64 -3.47
N TRP A 86 31.58 -6.20 -2.25
CA TRP A 86 32.20 -4.88 -2.00
C TRP A 86 33.72 -4.86 -2.23
N SER A 87 34.26 -5.83 -2.96
CA SER A 87 35.42 -5.60 -3.82
C SER A 87 35.00 -5.70 -5.27
N SER A 88 34.05 -4.86 -5.66
CA SER A 88 33.73 -4.55 -7.06
C SER A 88 34.88 -3.83 -7.79
N LYS A 89 36.13 -4.08 -7.40
CA LYS A 89 37.25 -4.13 -8.35
C LYS A 89 37.14 -5.42 -9.16
N LYS A 90 35.97 -5.68 -9.77
CA LYS A 90 35.98 -6.34 -11.07
C LYS A 90 36.91 -5.51 -11.91
N LEU A 91 38.00 -6.16 -12.30
CA LEU A 91 39.01 -5.68 -13.21
C LEU A 91 38.28 -5.21 -14.48
N PHE A 92 37.79 -3.97 -14.49
CA PHE A 92 37.46 -3.26 -15.71
C PHE A 92 38.80 -3.24 -16.44
N LYS A 93 39.02 -4.23 -17.31
CA LYS A 93 40.14 -4.25 -18.24
C LYS A 93 40.16 -2.85 -18.80
N LYS A 94 41.21 -2.07 -18.49
CA LYS A 94 41.32 -0.65 -18.83
C LYS A 94 40.81 -0.51 -20.25
N ALA A 95 39.58 -0.02 -20.39
CA ALA A 95 38.97 0.07 -21.69
C ALA A 95 39.91 0.96 -22.50
N LYS A 96 40.10 0.59 -23.78
CA LYS A 96 40.85 1.41 -24.76
C LYS A 96 40.51 2.87 -24.49
N LYS A 97 41.53 3.73 -24.28
CA LYS A 97 41.37 5.12 -23.84
C LYS A 97 40.30 5.80 -24.72
N PHE A 98 39.08 5.90 -24.21
CA PHE A 98 37.99 6.55 -24.92
C PHE A 98 38.32 8.03 -25.11
N PRO A 99 37.84 8.65 -26.19
CA PRO A 99 37.99 10.10 -26.33
C PRO A 99 37.30 10.78 -25.15
N SER A 100 37.93 11.84 -24.61
CA SER A 100 37.37 12.61 -23.50
C SER A 100 36.13 13.43 -23.90
N LYS A 101 35.90 13.60 -25.20
CA LYS A 101 34.74 14.28 -25.77
C LYS A 101 34.31 13.52 -27.03
N PHE A 102 33.00 13.33 -27.18
CA PHE A 102 32.39 12.71 -28.34
C PHE A 102 31.13 13.49 -28.70
N ALA A 103 30.93 13.77 -29.98
CA ALA A 103 29.75 14.44 -30.50
C ALA A 103 29.02 13.45 -31.42
N VAL A 104 27.68 13.51 -31.39
CA VAL A 104 26.80 12.66 -32.19
C VAL A 104 26.11 13.53 -33.23
N ASP A 105 26.17 13.13 -34.49
CA ASP A 105 25.45 13.81 -35.56
C ASP A 105 23.95 13.47 -35.53
N TYR A 106 23.15 14.37 -36.11
CA TYR A 106 21.71 14.19 -36.29
C TYR A 106 20.92 14.00 -34.98
N VAL A 107 21.40 14.59 -33.89
CA VAL A 107 20.65 14.66 -32.62
C VAL A 107 19.30 15.36 -32.80
N THR A 108 18.25 14.79 -32.24
CA THR A 108 16.91 15.39 -32.21
C THR A 108 16.80 16.42 -31.09
N PRO A 109 15.81 17.33 -31.14
CA PRO A 109 15.63 18.34 -30.09
C PRO A 109 15.48 17.73 -28.70
N LEU A 110 16.06 18.42 -27.70
CA LEU A 110 15.95 18.04 -26.30
C LEU A 110 14.48 18.08 -25.83
N LYS A 111 14.06 17.06 -25.07
CA LYS A 111 12.73 16.95 -24.48
C LYS A 111 12.80 16.93 -22.94
N THR A 112 11.68 17.21 -22.28
CA THR A 112 11.54 17.18 -20.81
C THR A 112 10.44 16.20 -20.41
N GLN A 113 10.71 15.39 -19.39
CA GLN A 113 9.74 14.52 -18.74
C GLN A 113 9.01 15.23 -17.58
N ASP A 114 9.45 16.45 -17.25
CA ASP A 114 8.99 17.23 -16.10
C ASP A 114 9.04 16.41 -14.79
N GLU A 115 8.03 16.56 -13.93
CA GLU A 115 7.98 15.90 -12.62
C GLU A 115 7.42 14.45 -12.69
N ARG A 116 7.68 13.73 -13.80
CA ARG A 116 7.16 12.37 -14.02
C ARG A 116 8.27 11.34 -14.02
N GLY A 117 8.00 10.15 -13.49
CA GLY A 117 8.91 8.99 -13.50
C GLY A 117 9.01 8.28 -14.85
N THR A 118 9.01 9.02 -15.97
CA THR A 118 8.89 8.49 -17.33
C THR A 118 10.22 8.48 -18.10
N CYS A 119 11.37 8.61 -17.44
CA CYS A 119 12.68 8.67 -18.13
C CYS A 119 12.94 7.51 -19.12
N TRP A 120 12.34 6.35 -18.86
CA TRP A 120 12.47 5.15 -19.68
C TRP A 120 11.81 5.30 -21.07
N ASP A 121 10.65 5.95 -21.17
CA ASP A 121 9.96 6.14 -22.45
C ASP A 121 10.67 7.22 -23.27
N PHE A 122 11.03 8.36 -22.66
CA PHE A 122 11.85 9.41 -23.28
C PHE A 122 13.19 8.87 -23.79
N ALA A 123 13.89 8.04 -23.02
CA ALA A 123 15.17 7.46 -23.44
C ALA A 123 14.99 6.52 -24.64
N THR A 124 13.92 5.72 -24.64
CA THR A 124 13.66 4.79 -25.74
C THR A 124 13.26 5.54 -27.01
N VAL A 125 12.35 6.51 -26.90
CA VAL A 125 11.93 7.37 -28.00
C VAL A 125 13.12 8.14 -28.58
N ALA A 126 13.99 8.71 -27.76
CA ALA A 126 15.17 9.44 -28.24
C ALA A 126 16.10 8.57 -29.11
N VAL A 127 16.30 7.30 -28.73
CA VAL A 127 17.11 6.36 -29.53
C VAL A 127 16.41 6.04 -30.86
N LEU A 128 15.10 5.82 -30.83
CA LEU A 128 14.31 5.52 -32.03
C LEU A 128 14.33 6.70 -33.02
N GLU A 129 14.08 7.91 -32.54
CA GLU A 129 14.09 9.12 -33.35
C GLU A 129 15.46 9.40 -33.96
N ASN A 130 16.53 9.28 -33.18
CA ASN A 130 17.90 9.48 -33.68
C ASN A 130 18.27 8.42 -34.73
N SER A 131 17.97 7.16 -34.46
CA SER A 131 18.24 6.05 -35.39
C SER A 131 17.45 6.20 -36.69
N TYR A 132 16.18 6.60 -36.60
CA TYR A 132 15.34 6.85 -37.76
C TYR A 132 15.84 8.05 -38.56
N ARG A 133 16.25 9.14 -37.91
CA ARG A 133 16.81 10.32 -38.59
C ARG A 133 18.10 10.00 -39.34
N GLN A 134 19.02 9.26 -38.71
CA GLN A 134 20.26 8.83 -39.36
C GLN A 134 19.97 7.99 -40.60
N GLN A 135 19.06 7.03 -40.50
CA GLN A 135 18.66 6.18 -41.64
C GLN A 135 17.90 6.97 -42.70
N GLY A 136 16.99 7.85 -42.31
CA GLY A 136 16.21 8.67 -43.24
C GLY A 136 17.09 9.58 -44.08
N ILE A 137 18.08 10.24 -43.48
CA ILE A 137 19.05 11.07 -44.21
C ILE A 137 19.93 10.20 -45.11
N ALA A 138 20.41 9.05 -44.61
CA ALA A 138 21.27 8.16 -45.40
C ALA A 138 20.57 7.58 -46.65
N ASN A 139 19.25 7.37 -46.57
CA ASN A 139 18.44 6.82 -47.67
C ASN A 139 17.71 7.90 -48.49
N GLY A 140 17.83 9.19 -48.13
CA GLY A 140 17.14 10.29 -48.82
C GLY A 140 15.62 10.34 -48.56
N TRP A 141 15.15 9.82 -47.42
CA TRP A 141 13.74 9.94 -46.99
C TRP A 141 13.47 11.21 -46.17
N LEU A 142 14.51 11.78 -45.56
CA LEU A 142 14.45 12.99 -44.74
C LEU A 142 15.54 13.97 -45.18
N GLU A 143 15.20 15.25 -45.21
CA GLU A 143 16.19 16.32 -45.31
C GLU A 143 16.98 16.48 -44.00
N LYS A 144 18.11 17.19 -44.05
CA LYS A 144 19.01 17.33 -42.89
C LYS A 144 18.37 18.08 -41.71
N ASP A 145 17.44 18.98 -41.98
CA ASP A 145 16.69 19.77 -41.00
C ASP A 145 15.37 19.11 -40.60
N GLU A 146 15.02 17.97 -41.19
CA GLU A 146 13.83 17.20 -40.84
C GLU A 146 14.12 16.13 -39.78
N TYR A 147 13.08 15.85 -38.99
CA TYR A 147 13.07 14.72 -38.06
C TYR A 147 11.63 14.28 -37.79
N MET A 148 11.47 13.01 -37.46
CA MET A 148 10.21 12.46 -36.97
C MET A 148 10.17 12.58 -35.45
N ALA A 149 9.11 13.18 -34.92
CA ALA A 149 8.83 13.21 -33.48
C ALA A 149 7.83 12.10 -33.12
N ILE A 150 8.22 11.21 -32.22
CA ILE A 150 7.37 10.15 -31.67
C ILE A 150 6.75 10.68 -30.36
N SER A 151 5.50 10.29 -30.10
CA SER A 151 4.81 10.62 -28.85
C SER A 151 5.25 9.68 -27.72
N GLU A 152 5.91 10.22 -26.70
CA GLU A 152 6.24 9.48 -25.48
C GLU A 152 4.98 9.02 -24.74
N GLN A 153 3.90 9.83 -24.76
CA GLN A 153 2.64 9.46 -24.10
C GLN A 153 1.98 8.26 -24.78
N ALA A 154 1.90 8.27 -26.11
CA ALA A 154 1.34 7.14 -26.84
C ALA A 154 2.22 5.89 -26.71
N TYR A 155 3.54 6.06 -26.79
CA TYR A 155 4.48 4.95 -26.59
C TYR A 155 4.37 4.37 -25.17
N GLY A 156 4.37 5.22 -24.15
CA GLY A 156 4.23 4.81 -22.76
C GLY A 156 2.91 4.09 -22.48
N ALA A 157 1.81 4.55 -23.08
CA ALA A 157 0.48 3.95 -22.93
C ALA A 157 0.32 2.59 -23.65
N GLU A 158 1.11 2.32 -24.68
CA GLU A 158 1.06 1.03 -25.39
C GLU A 158 1.91 -0.04 -24.68
N ILE A 159 2.99 0.37 -24.03
CA ILE A 159 3.93 -0.55 -23.37
C ILE A 159 3.46 -0.96 -21.95
N LEU A 160 2.59 -0.15 -21.31
CA LEU A 160 2.06 -0.36 -19.95
C LEU A 160 0.59 -0.77 -19.94
#